data_AF-A0A954UZI3-F1
#
_entry.id   AF-A0A954UZI3-F1
#
_cell.length_a   1.000
_cell.length_b   1.000
_cell.length_c   1.000
_cell.angle_alpha   90.00
_cell.angle_beta   90.00
_cell.angle_gamma   90.00
#
_symmetry.space_group_name_H-M   'P 1'
#
loop_
_entity.id
_entity.type
_entity.pdbx_description
1 polymer ?
#
loop_
_entity_poly.entity_id
_entity_poly.type
_entity_poly.pdbx_seq_one_letter_code
_entity_poly.pdbx_strand_id
1 'polypeptide(L)'
;TDTWVEFVAQNRIGYQLRWAVDQQRADSKLRRQGEAIVAAMPELLAGRMDETSLLHGDLWSGNYLSGTAHEDLAGVPVIIDPAVYHGCREAEFGMLKLFGSCAPEFYEAYQSTWPLADGWQRRINVYVLYHLLNHLNMFGSSYLGQCHHIAGQILLAK
;
A
#
# COMPACT_ATOMS: atom_id res chain seq x y z
N THR A 1 16.22 8.45 4.39
CA THR A 1 15.76 8.11 5.75
C THR A 1 16.44 6.83 6.14
N ASP A 2 16.72 6.67 7.43
CA ASP A 2 17.60 5.59 7.90
C ASP A 2 16.80 4.32 8.24
N THR A 3 15.46 4.44 8.36
CA THR A 3 14.57 3.30 8.62
C THR A 3 13.37 3.26 7.67
N TRP A 4 12.77 2.07 7.53
CA TRP A 4 11.52 1.86 6.81
C TRP A 4 10.35 2.66 7.42
N VAL A 5 10.29 2.75 8.75
CA VAL A 5 9.26 3.51 9.48
C VAL A 5 9.30 4.99 9.08
N GLU A 6 10.48 5.60 9.13
CA GLU A 6 10.66 7.00 8.73
C GLU A 6 10.34 7.21 7.26
N PHE A 7 10.75 6.26 6.40
CA PHE A 7 10.47 6.33 4.98
C PHE A 7 8.95 6.34 4.69
N VAL A 8 8.18 5.43 5.30
CA VAL A 8 6.73 5.38 5.11
C VAL A 8 6.05 6.62 5.70
N ALA A 9 6.50 7.08 6.87
CA ALA A 9 5.97 8.28 7.51
C ALA A 9 6.20 9.54 6.66
N GLN A 10 7.42 9.77 6.18
CA GLN A 10 7.82 11.03 5.56
C GLN A 10 7.63 11.05 4.04
N ASN A 11 8.08 9.99 3.36
CA ASN A 11 8.17 9.90 1.89
C ASN A 11 6.98 9.18 1.25
N ARG A 12 6.09 8.57 2.04
CA ARG A 12 4.84 7.98 1.57
C ARG A 12 3.65 8.77 2.11
N ILE A 13 3.15 8.42 3.30
CA ILE A 13 1.92 9.00 3.86
C ILE A 13 2.04 10.51 4.03
N GLY A 14 3.11 10.99 4.67
CA GLY A 14 3.31 12.42 4.91
C GLY A 14 3.41 13.23 3.62
N TYR A 15 4.11 12.72 2.61
CA TYR A 15 4.20 13.39 1.30
C TYR A 15 2.83 13.49 0.62
N GLN A 16 2.12 12.37 0.49
CA GLN A 16 0.81 12.33 -0.17
C GLN A 16 -0.23 13.18 0.58
N LEU A 17 -0.18 13.19 1.92
CA LEU A 17 -1.07 14.02 2.74
C LEU A 17 -0.80 15.52 2.53
N ARG A 18 0.47 15.95 2.54
CA ARG A 18 0.82 17.35 2.25
C ARG A 18 0.34 17.76 0.87
N TRP A 19 0.58 16.93 -0.14
CA TRP A 19 0.11 17.20 -1.50
C TRP A 19 -1.42 17.31 -1.59
N ALA A 20 -2.16 16.47 -0.85
CA ALA A 20 -3.62 16.53 -0.78
C ALA A 20 -4.12 17.81 -0.09
N VAL A 21 -3.44 18.27 0.95
CA VAL A 21 -3.75 19.52 1.64
C VAL A 21 -3.47 20.72 0.73
N ASP A 22 -2.31 20.75 0.07
CA ASP A 22 -1.89 21.83 -0.83
C ASP A 22 -2.86 21.98 -2.01
N GLN A 23 -3.39 20.86 -2.51
CA GLN A 23 -4.43 20.84 -3.55
C GLN A 23 -5.87 21.02 -3.03
N GLN A 24 -6.07 21.27 -1.73
CA GLN A 24 -7.39 21.38 -1.09
C GLN A 24 -8.30 20.14 -1.28
N ARG A 25 -7.69 18.96 -1.47
CA ARG A 25 -8.39 17.67 -1.62
C ARG A 25 -8.57 16.93 -0.29
N ALA A 26 -7.69 17.19 0.67
CA ALA A 26 -7.84 16.69 2.04
C ALA A 26 -8.60 17.71 2.89
N ASP A 27 -9.70 17.27 3.51
CA ASP A 27 -10.41 18.08 4.49
C ASP A 27 -9.66 18.12 5.84
N SER A 28 -10.17 18.93 6.77
CA SER A 28 -9.56 19.05 8.10
C SER A 28 -9.53 17.73 8.87
N LYS A 29 -10.48 16.82 8.61
CA LYS A 29 -10.57 15.53 9.29
C LYS A 29 -9.48 14.58 8.78
N LEU A 30 -9.31 14.46 7.46
CA LEU A 30 -8.31 13.61 6.84
C LEU A 30 -6.91 14.12 7.20
N ARG A 31 -6.71 15.44 7.23
CA ARG A 31 -5.46 16.04 7.71
C ARG A 31 -5.12 15.57 9.13
N ARG A 32 -6.04 15.73 10.09
CA ARG A 32 -5.83 15.30 11.48
C ARG A 32 -5.57 13.79 11.59
N GLN A 33 -6.33 12.98 10.85
CA GLN A 33 -6.14 11.53 10.84
C GLN A 33 -4.76 11.14 10.28
N GLY A 34 -4.36 11.73 9.16
CA GLY A 34 -3.07 11.47 8.53
C GLY A 34 -1.89 11.90 9.42
N GLU A 35 -1.96 13.07 10.04
CA GLU A 35 -0.96 13.54 11.02
C GLU A 35 -0.84 12.56 12.21
N ALA A 36 -1.96 12.09 12.75
CA ALA A 36 -1.99 11.10 13.83
C ALA A 36 -1.47 9.71 13.43
N ILE A 37 -1.59 9.33 12.16
CA ILE A 37 -1.02 8.10 11.59
C ILE A 37 0.49 8.25 11.42
N VAL A 38 0.95 9.36 10.84
CA VAL A 38 2.37 9.67 10.69
C VAL A 38 3.09 9.65 12.04
N ALA A 39 2.50 10.28 13.06
CA ALA A 39 3.05 10.31 14.41
C ALA A 39 3.18 8.93 15.07
N ALA A 40 2.30 7.98 14.72
CA ALA A 40 2.28 6.63 15.30
C ALA A 40 2.85 5.54 14.39
N MET A 41 3.54 5.93 13.30
CA MET A 41 4.14 4.99 12.37
C MET A 41 5.03 3.92 13.05
N PRO A 42 5.83 4.24 14.09
CA PRO A 42 6.62 3.23 14.80
C PRO A 42 5.79 2.08 15.38
N GLU A 43 4.68 2.39 16.06
CA GLU A 43 3.77 1.38 16.64
C GLU A 43 2.97 0.65 15.56
N LEU A 44 2.49 1.40 14.56
CA LEU A 44 1.67 0.83 13.48
C LEU A 44 2.43 -0.22 12.68
N LEU A 45 3.74 0.00 12.44
CA LEU A 45 4.59 -0.91 11.69
C LEU A 45 5.44 -1.84 12.59
N ALA A 46 5.16 -1.89 13.90
CA ALA A 46 5.84 -2.81 14.81
C ALA A 46 5.55 -4.29 14.47
N GLY A 47 6.52 -5.16 14.77
CA GLY A 47 6.42 -6.60 14.54
C GLY A 47 6.54 -7.03 13.07
N ARG A 48 6.88 -6.10 12.16
CA ARG A 48 7.26 -6.45 10.78
C ARG A 48 8.66 -7.09 10.75
N MET A 49 8.94 -7.75 9.65
CA MET A 49 10.29 -8.16 9.25
C MET A 49 11.13 -6.94 8.80
N ASP A 50 12.43 -6.96 9.11
CA ASP A 50 13.37 -5.88 8.75
C ASP A 50 13.93 -6.05 7.33
N GLU A 51 13.81 -7.24 6.75
CA GLU A 51 14.24 -7.56 5.40
C GLU A 51 13.51 -6.68 4.37
N THR A 52 14.29 -6.13 3.45
CA THR A 52 13.77 -5.38 2.31
C THR A 52 13.72 -6.25 1.06
N SER A 53 12.80 -5.93 0.16
CA SER A 53 12.62 -6.61 -1.12
C SER A 53 12.47 -5.58 -2.23
N LEU A 54 12.82 -5.96 -3.46
CA LEU A 54 12.46 -5.21 -4.64
C LEU A 54 10.95 -5.30 -4.85
N LEU A 55 10.27 -4.16 -4.85
CA LEU A 55 8.82 -4.07 -4.98
C LEU A 55 8.45 -3.60 -6.38
N HIS A 56 7.35 -4.13 -6.91
CA HIS A 56 6.71 -3.62 -8.11
C HIS A 56 6.11 -2.24 -7.83
N GLY A 57 5.45 -2.08 -6.68
CA GLY A 57 5.08 -0.78 -6.12
C GLY A 57 3.78 -0.18 -6.65
N ASP A 58 3.22 -0.75 -7.72
CA ASP A 58 1.88 -0.44 -8.25
C ASP A 58 1.17 -1.71 -8.75
N LEU A 59 1.20 -2.79 -7.97
CA LEU A 59 0.64 -4.08 -8.41
C LEU A 59 -0.87 -4.17 -8.14
N TRP A 60 -1.67 -3.99 -9.19
CA TRP A 60 -3.12 -4.15 -9.20
C TRP A 60 -3.57 -4.94 -10.44
N SER A 61 -4.87 -5.21 -10.55
CA SER A 61 -5.42 -6.06 -11.62
C SER A 61 -5.14 -5.60 -13.06
N GLY A 62 -4.86 -4.32 -13.28
CA GLY A 62 -4.41 -3.82 -14.58
C GLY A 62 -2.93 -4.09 -14.90
N ASN A 63 -2.12 -4.39 -13.88
CA ASN A 63 -0.66 -4.46 -13.97
C ASN A 63 -0.10 -5.90 -13.82
N TYR A 64 -0.96 -6.91 -13.71
CA TYR A 64 -0.57 -8.31 -13.87
C TYR A 64 -1.43 -8.99 -14.93
N LEU A 65 -0.78 -9.84 -15.72
CA LEU A 65 -1.35 -10.51 -16.88
C LEU A 65 -0.95 -11.97 -16.86
N SER A 66 -1.76 -12.80 -17.49
CA SER A 66 -1.34 -14.14 -17.89
C SER A 66 -0.79 -14.05 -19.31
N GLY A 67 0.42 -14.53 -19.55
CA GLY A 67 1.00 -14.57 -20.88
C GLY A 67 0.11 -15.40 -21.81
N THR A 68 -0.19 -14.84 -22.98
CA THR A 68 -1.01 -15.49 -24.03
C THR A 68 -0.43 -15.32 -25.43
N ALA A 69 0.63 -14.50 -25.57
CA ALA A 69 1.16 -14.08 -26.86
C ALA A 69 2.05 -15.15 -27.56
N HIS A 70 2.60 -16.09 -26.79
CA HIS A 70 3.42 -17.19 -27.29
C HIS A 70 3.11 -18.46 -26.49
N GLU A 71 3.21 -19.63 -27.11
CA GLU A 71 2.95 -20.92 -26.44
C GLU A 71 3.81 -21.12 -25.19
N ASP A 72 5.08 -20.72 -25.24
CA ASP A 72 6.00 -20.76 -24.09
C ASP A 72 5.64 -19.78 -22.96
N LEU A 73 4.79 -18.79 -23.25
CA LEU A 73 4.33 -17.80 -22.28
C LEU A 73 2.92 -18.09 -21.78
N ALA A 74 2.25 -19.10 -22.32
CA ALA A 74 0.89 -19.47 -21.94
C ALA A 74 0.81 -19.79 -20.44
N GLY A 75 0.10 -18.96 -19.68
CA GLY A 75 -0.06 -19.15 -18.23
C GLY A 75 1.11 -18.61 -17.39
N VAL A 76 2.15 -18.05 -18.00
CA VAL A 76 3.26 -17.42 -17.27
C VAL A 76 2.79 -16.06 -16.74
N PRO A 77 2.97 -15.76 -15.43
CA PRO A 77 2.62 -14.46 -14.89
C PRO A 77 3.55 -13.38 -15.44
N VAL A 78 2.97 -12.30 -15.97
CA VAL A 78 3.68 -11.12 -16.47
C VAL A 78 3.21 -9.91 -15.66
N ILE A 79 4.13 -9.09 -15.18
CA ILE A 79 3.85 -7.84 -14.45
C ILE A 79 4.40 -6.65 -15.22
N ILE A 80 3.67 -5.53 -15.26
CA ILE A 80 3.95 -4.35 -16.09
C ILE A 80 3.69 -3.04 -15.34
N ASP A 81 4.21 -1.94 -15.89
CA ASP A 81 4.04 -0.57 -15.37
C ASP A 81 4.43 -0.39 -13.89
N PRO A 82 5.69 -0.69 -13.52
CA PRO A 82 6.09 -0.68 -12.13
C PRO A 82 6.41 0.74 -11.62
N ALA A 83 6.20 0.93 -10.33
CA ALA A 83 6.70 2.06 -9.54
C ALA A 83 7.78 1.56 -8.56
N VAL A 84 8.89 1.05 -9.12
CA VAL A 84 9.89 0.23 -8.40
C VAL A 84 10.58 0.96 -7.25
N TYR A 85 10.73 0.26 -6.11
CA TYR A 85 11.64 0.66 -5.03
C TYR A 85 11.97 -0.53 -4.12
N HIS A 86 12.98 -0.39 -3.27
CA HIS A 86 13.29 -1.37 -2.22
C HIS A 86 12.57 -1.01 -0.92
N GLY A 87 11.89 -1.97 -0.30
CA GLY A 87 11.13 -1.71 0.92
C GLY A 87 10.58 -2.96 1.60
N CYS A 88 9.73 -2.78 2.61
CA CYS A 88 9.04 -3.90 3.25
C CYS A 88 8.05 -4.54 2.26
N ARG A 89 8.16 -5.85 2.04
CA ARG A 89 7.31 -6.60 1.12
C ARG A 89 5.82 -6.59 1.44
N GLU A 90 5.43 -6.29 2.67
CA GLU A 90 4.03 -6.03 3.03
C GLU A 90 3.42 -4.87 2.23
N ALA A 91 4.23 -3.93 1.76
CA ALA A 91 3.77 -2.78 0.98
C ALA A 91 3.23 -3.15 -0.41
N GLU A 92 3.69 -4.26 -1.00
CA GLU A 92 3.19 -4.74 -2.29
C GLU A 92 1.69 -5.03 -2.25
N PHE A 93 1.19 -5.44 -1.09
CA PHE A 93 -0.21 -5.78 -0.91
C PHE A 93 -1.15 -4.57 -0.80
N GLY A 94 -0.61 -3.34 -0.76
CA GLY A 94 -1.41 -2.11 -0.70
C GLY A 94 -2.37 -1.98 -1.88
N MET A 95 -1.85 -2.02 -3.11
CA MET A 95 -2.67 -1.98 -4.33
C MET A 95 -3.45 -3.29 -4.56
N LEU A 96 -2.84 -4.44 -4.28
CA LEU A 96 -3.52 -5.74 -4.42
C LEU A 96 -4.79 -5.81 -3.57
N LYS A 97 -4.76 -5.29 -2.34
CA LYS A 97 -5.95 -5.26 -1.47
C LYS A 97 -6.99 -4.23 -1.93
N LEU A 98 -6.57 -3.15 -2.56
CA LEU A 98 -7.44 -2.04 -2.95
C LEU A 98 -8.11 -2.27 -4.32
N PHE A 99 -7.34 -2.59 -5.35
CA PHE A 99 -7.78 -2.78 -6.74
C PHE A 99 -7.26 -4.08 -7.38
N GLY A 100 -6.74 -5.00 -6.57
CA GLY A 100 -6.44 -6.35 -7.04
C GLY A 100 -7.71 -7.19 -7.18
N SER A 101 -7.55 -8.29 -7.89
CA SER A 101 -8.57 -9.33 -8.11
C SER A 101 -7.98 -10.73 -7.94
N CYS A 102 -6.87 -10.84 -7.21
CA CYS A 102 -6.21 -12.11 -6.93
C CYS A 102 -7.14 -13.03 -6.14
N ALA A 103 -7.23 -14.28 -6.59
CA ALA A 103 -7.97 -15.32 -5.90
C ALA A 103 -7.29 -15.70 -4.56
N PRO A 104 -8.00 -16.29 -3.59
CA PRO A 104 -7.42 -16.69 -2.30
C PRO A 104 -6.12 -17.51 -2.42
N GLU A 105 -6.04 -18.36 -3.45
CA GLU A 105 -4.91 -19.23 -3.75
C GLU A 105 -3.61 -18.45 -3.98
N PHE A 106 -3.68 -17.22 -4.50
CA PHE A 106 -2.51 -16.34 -4.62
C PHE A 106 -1.91 -16.01 -3.25
N TYR A 107 -2.76 -15.65 -2.29
CA TYR A 107 -2.32 -15.29 -0.95
C TYR A 107 -1.82 -16.51 -0.17
N GLU A 108 -2.46 -17.67 -0.36
CA GLU A 108 -2.02 -18.95 0.21
C GLU A 108 -0.66 -19.40 -0.35
N ALA A 109 -0.46 -19.29 -1.67
CA ALA A 109 0.82 -19.58 -2.32
C ALA A 109 1.93 -18.64 -1.82
N TYR A 110 1.65 -17.35 -1.69
CA TYR A 110 2.61 -16.39 -1.13
C TYR A 110 2.96 -16.73 0.32
N GLN A 111 1.96 -16.96 1.18
CA GLN A 111 2.17 -17.27 2.60
C GLN A 111 2.87 -18.61 2.82
N SER A 112 2.66 -19.62 1.96
CA SER A 112 3.36 -20.90 2.06
C SER A 112 4.82 -20.84 1.57
N THR A 113 5.11 -19.96 0.60
CA THR A 113 6.47 -19.80 0.05
C THR A 113 7.31 -18.87 0.92
N TRP A 114 6.77 -17.72 1.32
CA TRP A 114 7.48 -16.72 2.13
C TRP A 114 6.52 -16.04 3.13
N PRO A 115 6.27 -16.68 4.29
CA PRO A 115 5.27 -16.23 5.25
C PRO A 115 5.53 -14.82 5.75
N LEU A 116 4.53 -13.92 5.68
CA LEU A 116 4.56 -12.60 6.32
C LEU A 116 4.47 -12.74 7.84
N ALA A 117 5.09 -11.81 8.56
CA ALA A 117 5.06 -11.79 10.02
C ALA A 117 3.64 -11.55 10.55
N ASP A 118 3.36 -12.05 11.75
CA ASP A 118 2.06 -11.87 12.40
C ASP A 118 1.63 -10.40 12.44
N GLY A 119 0.34 -10.17 12.24
CA GLY A 119 -0.24 -8.83 12.18
C GLY A 119 -0.04 -8.09 10.84
N TRP A 120 0.52 -8.73 9.81
CA TRP A 120 0.72 -8.11 8.49
C TRP A 120 -0.58 -7.55 7.88
N GLN A 121 -1.72 -8.21 8.09
CA GLN A 121 -3.01 -7.76 7.57
C GLN A 121 -3.42 -6.39 8.12
N ARG A 122 -3.05 -6.09 9.39
CA ARG A 122 -3.24 -4.77 10.00
C ARG A 122 -2.32 -3.76 9.35
N ARG A 123 -1.03 -4.10 9.22
CA ARG A 123 0.00 -3.21 8.66
C ARG A 123 -0.28 -2.83 7.21
N ILE A 124 -0.89 -3.72 6.42
CA ILE A 124 -1.32 -3.43 5.04
C ILE A 124 -2.21 -2.22 4.93
N ASN A 125 -3.07 -1.95 5.92
CA ASN A 125 -3.98 -0.81 5.84
C ASN A 125 -3.21 0.53 5.72
N VAL A 126 -1.99 0.62 6.27
CA VAL A 126 -1.10 1.78 6.07
C VAL A 126 -0.73 1.93 4.58
N TYR A 127 -0.40 0.84 3.91
CA TYR A 127 -0.04 0.87 2.48
C TYR A 127 -1.27 1.08 1.58
N VAL A 128 -2.44 0.57 1.97
CA VAL A 128 -3.72 0.92 1.32
C VAL A 128 -3.99 2.42 1.41
N LEU A 129 -3.78 3.04 2.58
CA LEU A 129 -3.91 4.49 2.74
C LEU A 129 -2.95 5.27 1.84
N TYR A 130 -1.71 4.80 1.67
CA TYR A 130 -0.76 5.43 0.74
C TYR A 130 -1.34 5.51 -0.68
N HIS A 131 -1.86 4.40 -1.21
CA HIS A 131 -2.43 4.38 -2.56
C HIS A 131 -3.73 5.17 -2.66
N LEU A 132 -4.58 5.15 -1.63
CA LEU A 132 -5.79 5.96 -1.59
C LEU A 132 -5.50 7.47 -1.57
N LEU A 133 -4.50 7.92 -0.82
CA LEU A 133 -4.06 9.31 -0.87
C LEU A 133 -3.50 9.68 -2.26
N ASN A 134 -2.76 8.78 -2.90
CA ASN A 134 -2.32 8.97 -4.28
C ASN A 134 -3.50 9.11 -5.24
N HIS A 135 -4.52 8.25 -5.13
CA HIS A 135 -5.72 8.32 -5.97
C HIS A 135 -6.56 9.57 -5.68
N LEU A 136 -6.65 10.00 -4.43
CA LEU A 136 -7.25 11.29 -4.08
C LEU A 136 -6.52 12.43 -4.79
N ASN A 137 -5.19 12.43 -4.78
CA ASN A 137 -4.35 13.45 -5.40
C ASN A 137 -4.39 13.47 -6.93
N MET A 138 -4.58 12.31 -7.57
CA MET A 138 -4.64 12.23 -9.03
C MET A 138 -6.07 12.41 -9.55
N PHE A 139 -7.04 11.73 -8.94
CA PHE A 139 -8.38 11.51 -9.52
C PHE A 139 -9.51 12.22 -8.76
N GLY A 140 -9.25 12.74 -7.57
CA GLY A 140 -10.13 13.69 -6.90
C GLY A 140 -10.96 13.11 -5.74
N SER A 141 -11.97 13.89 -5.33
CA SER A 141 -12.67 13.75 -4.05
C SER A 141 -13.50 12.46 -3.89
N SER A 142 -13.75 11.70 -4.96
CA SER A 142 -14.40 10.39 -4.87
C SER A 142 -13.65 9.40 -3.97
N TYR A 143 -12.34 9.59 -3.79
CA TYR A 143 -11.50 8.75 -2.92
C TYR A 143 -11.43 9.24 -1.46
N LEU A 144 -11.95 10.44 -1.16
CA LEU A 144 -11.86 11.04 0.19
C LEU A 144 -12.57 10.18 1.25
N GLY A 145 -13.76 9.66 0.92
CA GLY A 145 -14.51 8.78 1.82
C GLY A 145 -13.75 7.51 2.18
N GLN A 146 -13.06 6.91 1.20
CA GLN A 146 -12.23 5.71 1.41
C GLN A 146 -11.00 6.03 2.25
N CYS A 147 -10.36 7.19 2.03
CA CYS A 147 -9.26 7.67 2.87
C CYS A 147 -9.68 7.78 4.35
N HIS A 148 -10.85 8.36 4.62
CA HIS A 148 -11.37 8.43 5.99
C HIS A 148 -11.62 7.07 6.61
N HIS A 149 -12.21 6.16 5.84
CA HIS A 149 -12.56 4.82 6.30
C HIS A 149 -11.30 4.05 6.71
N ILE A 150 -10.30 3.96 5.81
CA ILE A 150 -9.07 3.23 6.10
C ILE A 150 -8.27 3.90 7.21
N ALA A 151 -8.21 5.24 7.26
CA ALA A 151 -7.52 5.96 8.32
C ALA A 151 -8.19 5.73 9.68
N GLY A 152 -9.52 5.65 9.72
CA GLY A 152 -10.26 5.26 10.92
C GLY A 152 -9.90 3.86 11.41
N GLN A 153 -9.84 2.87 10.50
CA GLN A 153 -9.45 1.50 10.85
C GLN A 153 -8.01 1.42 11.38
N ILE A 154 -7.06 2.14 10.77
CA ILE A 154 -5.67 2.18 11.23
C ILE A 154 -5.60 2.74 12.66
N LEU A 155 -6.31 3.82 12.94
CA LEU A 155 -6.28 4.49 14.25
C LEU A 155 -6.98 3.69 15.35
N LEU A 156 -8.02 2.91 15.01
CA LEU A 156 -8.70 2.02 15.97
C LEU A 156 -7.90 0.75 16.28
N ALA A 157 -7.03 0.33 15.36
CA ALA A 157 -6.24 -0.88 15.48
C ALA A 157 -4.84 -0.64 16.10
N LYS A 158 -4.52 0.59 16.53
CA LYS A 158 -3.30 0.90 17.29
C LYS A 158 -3.27 0.07 18.57
#